data_AF-A0AAD8EH30-F1
#
_entry.id   AF-A0AAD8EH30-F1
#
_cell.length_a   1.000
_cell.length_b   1.000
_cell.length_c   1.000
_cell.angle_alpha   90.00
_cell.angle_beta   90.00
_cell.angle_gamma   90.00
#
_symmetry.space_group_name_H-M   'P 1'
#
loop_
_entity.id
_entity.type
_entity.pdbx_description
1 polymer ?
#
loop_
_entity_poly.entity_id
_entity_poly.type
_entity_poly.pdbx_seq_one_letter_code
_entity_poly.pdbx_strand_id
1 'polypeptide(L)' 'MKCLTPEKALSGQCGFMAANMYARSIFGEDALANLSIEKPFNKPDAPVTGHIRIRAKSQGMALSLDSKIYTSQYRE' A
#
# COMPACT_ATOMS: atom_id res chain seq x y z
N MET A 1 7.02 6.16 1.46
CA MET A 1 6.53 5.64 2.75
C MET A 1 7.48 4.54 3.20
N LYS A 2 7.70 4.35 4.50
CA LYS A 2 8.54 3.28 5.07
C LYS A 2 7.71 2.02 5.26
N CYS A 3 8.19 0.87 4.79
CA CYS A 3 7.59 -0.42 5.12
C CYS A 3 7.94 -0.80 6.57
N LEU A 4 6.93 -1.17 7.34
CA LEU A 4 7.05 -1.66 8.71
C LEU A 4 6.94 -3.18 8.80
N THR A 5 6.52 -3.85 7.72
CA THR A 5 6.49 -5.31 7.67
C THR A 5 7.91 -5.86 7.52
N PRO A 6 8.36 -6.80 8.37
CA PRO A 6 9.67 -7.42 8.24
C PRO A 6 9.84 -8.16 6.92
N GLU A 7 11.03 -8.12 6.34
CA GLU A 7 11.33 -8.78 5.05
C GLU A 7 11.03 -10.28 5.07
N LYS A 8 11.28 -10.96 6.19
CA LYS A 8 10.92 -12.37 6.38
C LYS A 8 9.41 -12.64 6.21
N ALA A 9 8.56 -11.69 6.61
CA ALA A 9 7.11 -11.80 6.45
C ALA A 9 6.63 -11.45 5.04
N LEU A 10 7.47 -10.82 4.22
CA LEU A 10 7.25 -10.57 2.80
C LEU A 10 7.90 -11.65 1.91
N SER A 11 8.73 -12.51 2.50
CA SER A 11 9.47 -13.55 1.79
C SER A 11 8.63 -14.80 1.54
N GLY A 12 8.98 -15.54 0.49
CA GLY A 12 8.29 -16.76 0.07
C GLY A 12 7.50 -16.57 -1.22
N GLN A 13 7.16 -17.69 -1.86
CA GLN A 13 6.29 -17.68 -3.03
C GLN A 13 4.85 -17.87 -2.57
N CYS A 14 4.14 -16.75 -2.44
CA CYS A 14 2.71 -16.75 -2.21
C CYS A 14 2.07 -15.70 -3.13
N GLY A 15 0.88 -16.00 -3.63
CA GLY A 15 0.13 -15.14 -4.54
C GLY A 15 -0.59 -14.00 -3.82
N PHE A 16 -0.29 -13.77 -2.54
CA PHE A 16 -0.85 -12.72 -1.71
C PHE A 16 0.26 -12.01 -0.94
N MET A 17 0.11 -10.72 -0.67
CA MET A 17 1.04 -9.95 0.15
C MET A 17 0.25 -8.96 1.01
N ALA A 18 0.56 -8.96 2.30
CA ALA A 18 0.07 -7.96 3.24
C ALA A 18 1.23 -7.15 3.79
N ALA A 19 1.14 -5.82 3.72
CA ALA A 19 2.20 -4.93 4.19
C ALA A 19 1.64 -3.75 4.99
N ASN A 20 2.37 -3.34 6.03
CA ASN A 20 2.08 -2.16 6.81
C ASN A 20 3.10 -1.08 6.43
N MET A 21 2.60 0.09 6.07
CA MET A 21 3.40 1.23 5.63
C MET A 21 3.17 2.41 6.57
N TYR A 22 4.20 3.22 6.75
CA TYR A 22 4.16 4.43 7.55
C TYR A 22 4.75 5.61 6.78
N ALA A 23 4.15 6.79 6.96
CA ALA A 23 4.65 8.03 6.43
C ALA A 23 4.46 9.15 7.45
N ARG A 24 5.33 10.15 7.39
CA ARG A 24 5.19 11.41 8.11
C ARG A 24 5.24 12.55 7.10
N SER A 25 4.30 13.48 7.21
CA SER A 25 4.27 14.69 6.38
C SER A 25 5.33 15.69 6.84
N ILE A 26 5.63 16.66 5.97
CA ILE A 26 6.50 17.80 6.33
C ILE A 26 5.94 18.64 7.48
N PHE A 27 4.62 18.57 7.71
CA PHE A 27 3.91 19.25 8.81
C PHE A 27 3.87 18.40 10.09
N GLY A 28 4.57 17.26 10.12
CA GLY A 28 4.65 16.38 11.28
C GLY A 28 3.42 15.49 11.50
N GLU A 29 2.52 15.39 10.53
CA GLU A 29 1.36 14.50 10.63
C GLU A 29 1.74 13.07 10.25
N ASP A 30 1.31 12.12 11.07
CA ASP A 30 1.53 10.69 10.86
C ASP A 30 0.41 10.07 10.01
N ALA A 31 0.80 9.17 9.12
CA ALA A 31 -0.10 8.36 8.32
C ALA A 31 0.37 6.90 8.28
N LEU A 32 -0.59 5.98 8.36
CA LEU A 32 -0.40 4.54 8.23
C LEU A 32 -1.20 4.05 7.03
N ALA A 33 -0.64 3.11 6.29
CA ALA A 33 -1.38 2.41 5.24
C ALA A 33 -1.21 0.90 5.41
N ASN A 34 -2.34 0.18 5.35
CA ASN A 34 -2.35 -1.28 5.28
C ASN A 34 -2.62 -1.66 3.83
N LEU A 35 -1.71 -2.45 3.26
CA LEU A 35 -1.78 -3.00 1.91
C LEU A 35 -2.15 -4.48 1.99
N SER A 36 -3.11 -4.92 1.20
CA SER A 36 -3.42 -6.33 0.99
C SER A 36 -3.67 -6.55 -0.49
N ILE A 37 -2.74 -7.22 -1.15
CA ILE A 37 -2.77 -7.44 -2.61
C ILE A 37 -2.54 -8.90 -2.95
N GLU A 38 -2.97 -9.29 -4.14
CA GLU A 38 -2.84 -10.64 -4.67
C GLU A 38 -2.59 -10.62 -6.17
N LYS A 39 -1.97 -11.70 -6.65
CA LYS A 39 -1.78 -12.00 -8.06
C LYS A 39 -2.29 -13.41 -8.34
N PRO A 40 -3.26 -13.58 -9.26
CA PRO A 40 -3.81 -14.90 -9.58
C PRO A 40 -2.73 -15.86 -10.08
N PHE A 41 -2.56 -17.00 -9.42
CA PHE A 41 -1.56 -18.01 -9.80
C PHE A 41 -1.77 -18.58 -11.21
N ASN A 42 -3.02 -18.61 -11.67
CA ASN A 42 -3.41 -19.17 -12.97
C ASN A 42 -3.23 -18.18 -14.14
N LYS A 43 -2.90 -16.91 -13.86
CA LYS A 43 -2.72 -15.87 -14.88
C LYS A 43 -1.53 -14.97 -14.49
N PRO A 44 -0.29 -15.37 -14.85
CA PRO A 44 0.90 -14.61 -14.50
C PRO A 44 0.94 -13.21 -15.14
N ASP A 45 0.15 -12.94 -16.18
CA ASP A 45 0.03 -11.61 -16.79
C ASP A 45 -1.16 -10.81 -16.27
N ALA A 46 -1.94 -11.35 -15.31
CA ALA A 46 -3.01 -10.60 -14.70
C ALA A 46 -2.46 -9.44 -13.85
N PRO A 47 -3.16 -8.30 -13.83
CA PRO A 47 -2.80 -7.19 -12.96
C PRO A 47 -2.89 -7.60 -11.48
N VAL A 48 -2.09 -6.94 -10.66
CA VAL A 48 -2.16 -7.11 -9.20
C VAL A 48 -3.44 -6.46 -8.70
N THR A 49 -4.23 -7.21 -7.94
CA THR A 49 -5.51 -6.74 -7.38
C THR A 49 -5.43 -6.66 -5.86
N GLY A 50 -6.23 -5.81 -5.24
CA GLY A 50 -6.25 -5.72 -3.78
C GLY A 50 -6.84 -4.42 -3.28
N HIS A 51 -6.59 -4.14 -2.01
CA HIS A 51 -7.06 -2.93 -1.35
C HIS A 51 -5.95 -2.28 -0.50
N ILE A 52 -6.06 -0.97 -0.38
CA ILE A 52 -5.20 -0.18 0.50
C ILE A 52 -6.12 0.57 1.47
N ARG A 53 -5.83 0.45 2.76
CA ARG A 53 -6.53 1.20 3.80
C ARG A 53 -5.60 2.23 4.41
N ILE A 54 -5.94 3.49 4.25
CA ILE A 54 -5.16 4.62 4.78
C ILE A 54 -5.78 5.09 6.10
N ARG A 55 -4.95 5.31 7.11
CA ARG A 55 -5.29 6.00 8.36
C ARG A 55 -4.39 7.21 8.49
N ALA A 56 -4.97 8.39 8.63
CA ALA A 56 -4.22 9.62 8.86
C ALA A 56 -4.96 10.48 9.89
N LYS A 57 -4.23 11.42 10.51
CA LYS A 57 -4.80 12.32 11.52
C LYS A 57 -5.86 13.27 10.94
N SER A 58 -5.65 13.74 9.71
CA SER A 58 -6.57 14.65 9.03
C SER A 58 -7.15 14.04 7.76
N GLN A 59 -8.39 14.41 7.43
CA GLN A 59 -9.06 13.97 6.21
C GLN A 59 -8.29 14.43 4.96
N GLY A 60 -7.77 15.66 4.96
CA GLY A 60 -6.98 16.20 3.85
C GLY A 60 -5.74 15.35 3.56
N MET A 61 -5.08 14.82 4.59
CA MET A 61 -3.95 13.91 4.43
C MET A 61 -4.35 12.57 3.84
N ALA A 62 -5.44 11.98 4.34
CA ALA A 62 -5.95 10.71 3.83
C ALA A 62 -6.30 10.82 2.33
N LEU A 63 -7.04 11.86 1.94
CA LEU A 63 -7.43 12.12 0.55
C LEU A 63 -6.21 12.39 -0.36
N SER A 64 -5.22 13.13 0.15
CA SER A 64 -4.00 13.42 -0.60
C SER A 64 -3.15 12.17 -0.84
N LEU A 65 -3.07 11.28 0.16
CA LEU A 65 -2.37 10.00 0.02
C LEU A 65 -3.11 9.06 -0.92
N ASP A 66 -4.43 8.99 -0.80
CA ASP A 66 -5.28 8.18 -1.68
C ASP A 66 -5.12 8.60 -3.16
N SER A 67 -5.18 9.91 -3.44
CA SER A 67 -4.98 10.46 -4.78
C SER A 67 -3.60 10.14 -5.36
N LYS A 68 -2.56 10.17 -4.52
CA LYS A 68 -1.18 9.81 -4.93
C LYS A 68 -1.09 8.32 -5.27
N ILE A 69 -1.70 7.46 -4.47
CA ILE A 69 -1.73 6.02 -4.71
C ILE A 69 -2.50 5.71 -5.98
N TYR A 70 -3.69 6.30 -6.16
CA TYR A 70 -4.48 6.17 -7.39
C TYR A 70 -3.64 6.55 -8.63
N THR A 71 -2.96 7.71 -8.57
CA THR A 71 -2.08 8.14 -9.67
C THR A 71 -0.96 7.14 -9.96
N SER A 72 -0.38 6.52 -8.93
CA SER A 72 0.65 5.48 -9.10
C SER A 72 0.12 4.15 -9.62
N GLN A 73 -1.17 3.85 -9.46
CA GLN A 73 -1.81 2.64 -10.00
C GLN A 73 -2.16 2.77 -11.49
N TYR A 74 -2.52 3.98 -11.94
CA TYR A 74 -2.97 4.25 -13.32
C TYR A 74 -1.93 4.96 -14.20
N ARG A 75 -0.75 5.32 -13.65
CA ARG A 75 0.42 5.66 -14.46
C ARG A 75 1.17 4.39 -14.84
N GLU A 76 0.76 3.78 -15.94
CA GLU A 76 1.64 3.03 -16.85
C GLU A 76 1.94 3.89 -18.08
#